data_AF-A0A326GQ61-F1
#
_entry.id   AF-A0A326GQ61-F1
#
_cell.length_a   1.000
_cell.length_b   1.000
_cell.length_c   1.000
_cell.angle_alpha   90.00
_cell.angle_beta   90.00
_cell.angle_gamma   90.00
#
_symmetry.space_group_name_H-M   'P 1'
#
loop_
_entity.id
_entity.type
_entity.pdbx_description
1 polymer ?
#
loop_
_entity_poly.entity_id
_entity_poly.type
_entity_poly.pdbx_seq_one_letter_code
_entity_poly.pdbx_strand_id
1 'polypeptide(L)'
;MASDWTSLAAAARRVLAQREAGDAAWVEKGRLTQAEAAARLRIARALVTLWDSVVAGKSPYDAETAWIESRGTEGCYPHELRTDLTAAADRAWLLAERNPEDLDAARFAEAVAALAWHARPADHISSIIDVAHVNAAARAGRAP
;
A
#
# COMPACT_ATOMS: atom_id res chain seq x y z
N MET A 1 4.36 14.25 9.88
CA MET A 1 3.87 13.20 8.97
C MET A 1 3.86 11.89 9.74
N ALA A 2 2.72 11.20 9.77
CA ALA A 2 2.44 10.17 10.76
C ALA A 2 3.50 9.06 10.76
N SER A 3 4.27 9.02 11.84
CA SER A 3 5.25 7.99 12.20
C SER A 3 4.59 6.72 12.76
N ASP A 4 3.26 6.60 12.66
CA ASP A 4 2.51 5.45 13.15
C ASP A 4 2.38 4.39 12.05
N TRP A 5 3.39 3.51 11.98
CA TRP A 5 3.42 2.40 11.03
C TRP A 5 2.28 1.40 11.24
N THR A 6 1.75 1.30 12.46
CA THR A 6 0.60 0.42 12.75
C THR A 6 -0.65 0.93 12.04
N SER A 7 -0.89 2.24 12.10
CA SER A 7 -1.98 2.88 11.36
C SER A 7 -1.81 2.75 9.84
N LEU A 8 -0.59 2.87 9.32
CA LEU A 8 -0.32 2.67 7.89
C LEU A 8 -0.55 1.22 7.45
N ALA A 9 -0.14 0.23 8.25
CA ALA A 9 -0.45 -1.17 8.00
C ALA A 9 -1.96 -1.46 8.05
N ALA A 10 -2.69 -0.84 8.98
CA ALA A 10 -4.15 -0.94 9.04
C ALA A 10 -4.81 -0.32 7.80
N ALA A 11 -4.32 0.83 7.32
CA ALA A 11 -4.79 1.44 6.08
C ALA A 11 -4.52 0.56 4.85
N ALA A 12 -3.34 -0.07 4.76
CA ALA A 12 -3.01 -1.02 3.70
C ALA A 12 -3.99 -2.22 3.69
N ARG A 13 -4.29 -2.79 4.86
CA ARG A 13 -5.30 -3.86 4.99
C ARG A 13 -6.69 -3.39 4.56
N ARG A 14 -7.09 -2.17 4.92
CA ARG A 14 -8.37 -1.59 4.49
C ARG A 14 -8.43 -1.39 2.98
N VAL A 15 -7.35 -0.98 2.34
CA VAL A 15 -7.25 -0.92 0.86
C VAL A 15 -7.49 -2.31 0.27
N LEU A 16 -6.80 -3.34 0.78
CA LEU A 16 -7.01 -4.73 0.34
C LEU A 16 -8.47 -5.17 0.48
N ALA A 17 -9.06 -4.98 1.66
CA ALA A 17 -10.46 -5.35 1.91
C ALA A 17 -11.45 -4.64 0.97
N GLN A 18 -11.20 -3.37 0.64
CA GLN A 18 -12.01 -2.64 -0.34
C GLN A 18 -11.93 -3.24 -1.75
N ARG A 19 -10.76 -3.78 -2.15
CA ARG A 19 -10.61 -4.42 -3.47
C ARG A 19 -11.29 -5.77 -3.49
N GLU A 20 -11.10 -6.57 -2.44
CA GLU A 20 -11.75 -7.88 -2.30
C GLU A 20 -13.27 -7.79 -2.31
N ALA A 21 -13.85 -6.81 -1.61
CA ALA A 21 -15.29 -6.61 -1.57
C ALA A 21 -15.86 -5.88 -2.80
N GLY A 22 -15.07 -4.98 -3.39
CA GLY A 22 -15.56 -4.03 -4.38
C GLY A 22 -15.31 -4.46 -5.82
N ASP A 23 -14.09 -4.86 -6.17
CA ASP A 23 -13.61 -4.83 -7.55
C ASP A 23 -14.44 -5.74 -8.49
N ALA A 24 -14.98 -6.86 -7.99
CA ALA A 24 -15.89 -7.72 -8.77
C ALA A 24 -17.12 -6.96 -9.29
N ALA A 25 -17.77 -6.15 -8.43
CA ALA A 25 -18.91 -5.34 -8.83
C ALA A 25 -18.54 -4.21 -9.81
N TRP A 26 -17.30 -3.72 -9.77
CA TRP A 26 -16.80 -2.74 -10.76
C TRP A 26 -16.52 -3.38 -12.11
N VAL A 27 -16.09 -4.64 -12.12
CA VAL A 27 -15.95 -5.45 -13.35
C VAL A 27 -17.30 -5.70 -13.99
N GLU A 28 -18.29 -6.13 -13.22
CA GLU A 28 -19.67 -6.33 -13.72
C GLU A 28 -20.27 -5.05 -14.33
N LYS A 29 -19.93 -3.89 -13.76
CA LYS A 29 -20.36 -2.57 -14.27
C LYS A 29 -19.53 -2.07 -15.46
N GLY A 30 -18.56 -2.83 -15.95
CA GLY A 30 -17.68 -2.44 -17.06
C GLY A 30 -16.78 -1.23 -16.74
N ARG A 31 -16.61 -0.90 -15.45
CA ARG A 31 -15.75 0.21 -14.98
C ARG A 31 -14.31 -0.25 -14.74
N LEU A 32 -14.08 -1.55 -14.78
CA LEU A 32 -12.80 -2.19 -14.57
C LEU A 32 -12.76 -3.47 -15.42
N THR A 33 -11.61 -3.80 -15.98
CA THR A 33 -11.40 -5.09 -16.64
C THR A 33 -11.01 -6.16 -15.61
N GLN A 34 -11.21 -7.44 -15.92
CA GLN A 34 -10.75 -8.53 -15.05
C GLN A 34 -9.24 -8.46 -14.77
N ALA A 35 -8.45 -8.07 -15.77
CA ALA A 35 -7.01 -7.92 -15.64
C ALA A 35 -6.63 -6.79 -14.67
N GLU A 36 -7.31 -5.65 -14.75
CA GLU A 36 -7.10 -4.54 -13.80
C GLU A 36 -7.51 -4.93 -12.38
N ALA A 37 -8.58 -5.71 -12.20
CA ALA A 37 -9.01 -6.18 -10.86
C ALA A 37 -7.94 -7.08 -10.25
N ALA A 38 -7.45 -8.04 -11.05
CA ALA A 38 -6.39 -8.94 -10.63
C ALA A 38 -5.10 -8.18 -10.27
N ALA A 39 -4.71 -7.19 -11.10
CA ALA A 39 -3.55 -6.35 -10.83
C ALA A 39 -3.70 -5.56 -9.52
N ARG A 40 -4.84 -4.89 -9.32
CA ARG A 40 -5.12 -4.13 -8.09
C ARG A 40 -5.10 -5.00 -6.84
N LEU A 41 -5.70 -6.19 -6.91
CA LEU A 41 -5.71 -7.13 -5.80
C LEU A 41 -4.28 -7.60 -5.44
N ARG A 42 -3.49 -7.95 -6.45
CA ARG A 42 -2.08 -8.35 -6.28
C ARG A 42 -1.25 -7.22 -5.67
N ILE A 43 -1.38 -6.00 -6.19
CA ILE A 43 -0.67 -4.82 -5.67
C ILE A 43 -1.06 -4.57 -4.20
N ALA A 44 -2.35 -4.64 -3.87
CA ALA A 44 -2.83 -4.47 -2.51
C ALA A 44 -2.31 -5.54 -1.55
N ARG A 45 -2.19 -6.80 -2.00
CA ARG A 45 -1.56 -7.87 -1.22
C ARG A 45 -0.07 -7.60 -0.97
N ALA A 46 0.67 -7.22 -2.01
CA ALA A 46 2.08 -6.86 -1.88
C ALA A 46 2.30 -5.69 -0.91
N LEU A 47 1.43 -4.68 -0.96
CA LEU A 47 1.42 -3.56 -0.02
C LEU A 47 1.20 -4.01 1.44
N VAL A 48 0.23 -4.89 1.68
CA VAL A 48 -0.03 -5.44 3.02
C VAL A 48 1.18 -6.23 3.52
N THR A 49 1.73 -7.13 2.71
CA THR A 49 2.92 -7.92 3.09
C THR A 49 4.11 -7.02 3.42
N LEU A 50 4.32 -5.96 2.64
CA LEU A 50 5.36 -4.96 2.90
C LEU A 50 5.19 -4.28 4.26
N TRP A 51 4.02 -3.71 4.52
CA TRP A 51 3.78 -3.00 5.79
C TRP A 51 3.74 -3.93 7.00
N ASP A 52 3.27 -5.17 6.83
CA ASP A 52 3.31 -6.17 7.89
C ASP A 52 4.75 -6.55 8.25
N SER A 53 5.65 -6.68 7.28
CA SER A 53 7.07 -6.88 7.53
C SER A 53 7.68 -5.71 8.31
N VAL A 54 7.32 -4.46 7.95
CA VAL A 54 7.78 -3.24 8.66
C VAL A 54 7.32 -3.23 10.11
N VAL A 55 6.02 -3.46 10.37
CA VAL A 55 5.46 -3.46 11.72
C VAL A 55 6.05 -4.60 12.56
N ALA A 56 6.23 -5.79 11.95
CA ALA A 56 6.84 -6.95 12.59
C ALA A 56 8.36 -6.77 12.84
N GLY A 57 8.99 -5.71 12.32
CA GLY A 57 10.43 -5.50 12.45
C GLY A 57 11.27 -6.50 11.67
N LYS A 58 10.70 -7.11 10.62
CA LYS A 58 11.40 -8.02 9.72
C LYS A 58 12.06 -7.24 8.59
N SER A 59 12.91 -7.92 7.83
CA SER A 59 13.35 -7.39 6.55
C SER A 59 12.12 -7.03 5.71
N PRO A 60 12.11 -5.86 5.04
CA PRO A 60 10.96 -5.42 4.25
C PRO A 60 10.71 -6.43 3.13
N TYR A 61 9.44 -6.70 2.84
CA TYR A 61 9.09 -7.57 1.72
C TYR A 61 9.49 -6.88 0.41
N ASP A 62 10.33 -7.56 -0.37
CA ASP A 62 10.73 -7.07 -1.69
C ASP A 62 9.68 -7.46 -2.75
N ALA A 63 8.74 -6.54 -2.98
CA ALA A 63 7.65 -6.74 -3.92
C ALA A 63 8.12 -6.87 -5.39
N GLU A 64 9.25 -6.27 -5.75
CA GLU A 64 9.76 -6.33 -7.13
C GLU A 64 10.43 -7.67 -7.40
N THR A 65 11.29 -8.13 -6.50
CA THR A 65 11.89 -9.48 -6.59
C THR A 65 10.81 -10.56 -6.62
N ALA A 66 9.80 -10.45 -5.73
CA ALA A 66 8.68 -11.39 -5.73
C ALA A 66 7.89 -11.39 -7.05
N TRP A 67 7.74 -10.23 -7.71
CA TRP A 67 7.13 -10.14 -9.04
C TRP A 67 7.94 -10.88 -10.10
N ILE A 68 9.26 -10.68 -10.11
CA ILE A 68 10.17 -11.31 -11.07
C ILE A 68 10.17 -12.84 -10.89
N GLU A 69 10.35 -13.31 -9.65
CA GLU A 69 10.46 -14.74 -9.33
C GLU A 69 9.14 -15.49 -9.58
N SER A 70 8.01 -14.86 -9.25
CA SER A 70 6.67 -15.43 -9.44
C SER A 70 6.13 -15.31 -10.87
N ARG A 71 6.92 -14.72 -11.79
CA ARG A 71 6.51 -14.42 -13.18
C ARG A 71 5.20 -13.62 -13.24
N GLY A 72 5.06 -12.66 -12.34
CA GLY A 72 3.94 -11.73 -12.30
C GLY A 72 2.67 -12.23 -11.61
N THR A 73 2.76 -13.31 -10.83
CA THR A 73 1.60 -13.82 -10.06
C THR A 73 1.52 -13.20 -8.66
N GLU A 74 2.66 -12.77 -8.10
CA GLU A 74 2.78 -12.10 -6.80
C GLU A 74 3.61 -10.82 -6.93
N GLY A 75 3.67 -10.00 -5.86
CA GLY A 75 4.48 -8.78 -5.87
C GLY A 75 3.97 -7.69 -6.82
N CYS A 76 4.77 -6.66 -7.04
CA CYS A 76 4.50 -5.58 -7.99
C CYS A 76 5.74 -4.74 -8.25
N TYR A 77 5.77 -4.07 -9.40
CA TYR A 77 6.78 -3.04 -9.63
C TYR A 77 6.49 -1.77 -8.83
N PRO A 78 7.53 -0.98 -8.47
CA PRO A 78 7.36 0.28 -7.76
C PRO A 78 6.42 1.28 -8.46
N HIS A 79 6.40 1.31 -9.79
CA HIS A 79 5.52 2.21 -10.54
C HIS A 79 4.04 1.78 -10.49
N GLU A 80 3.75 0.49 -10.43
CA GLU A 80 2.39 -0.04 -10.26
C GLU A 80 1.84 0.37 -8.88
N LEU A 81 2.65 0.15 -7.84
CA LEU A 81 2.28 0.50 -6.47
C LEU A 81 1.97 1.99 -6.31
N ARG A 82 2.83 2.86 -6.87
CA ARG A 82 2.63 4.32 -6.85
C ARG A 82 1.34 4.72 -7.56
N THR A 83 1.11 4.16 -8.74
CA THR A 83 -0.07 4.50 -9.55
C THR A 83 -1.35 4.10 -8.81
N ASP A 84 -1.39 2.88 -8.27
CA ASP A 84 -2.56 2.39 -7.54
C ASP A 84 -2.83 3.21 -6.27
N LEU A 85 -1.79 3.47 -5.46
CA LEU A 85 -1.93 4.24 -4.22
C LEU A 85 -2.30 5.70 -4.45
N THR A 86 -1.78 6.33 -5.51
CA THR A 86 -2.19 7.70 -5.87
C THR A 86 -3.68 7.74 -6.20
N ALA A 87 -4.14 6.83 -7.07
CA ALA A 87 -5.54 6.75 -7.41
C ALA A 87 -6.43 6.36 -6.22
N ALA A 88 -5.92 5.54 -5.28
CA ALA A 88 -6.62 5.21 -4.05
C ALA A 88 -6.75 6.42 -3.11
N ALA A 89 -5.69 7.23 -2.98
CA ALA A 89 -5.69 8.46 -2.18
C ALA A 89 -6.71 9.46 -2.74
N ASP A 90 -6.71 9.69 -4.06
CA ASP A 90 -7.67 10.60 -4.71
C ASP A 90 -9.12 10.18 -4.43
N ARG A 91 -9.42 8.88 -4.54
CA ARG A 91 -10.75 8.35 -4.24
C ARG A 91 -11.13 8.49 -2.77
N ALA A 92 -10.18 8.28 -1.85
CA ALA A 92 -10.42 8.41 -0.43
C ALA A 92 -10.70 9.87 -0.04
N TRP A 93 -9.96 10.82 -0.63
CA TRP A 93 -10.21 12.25 -0.45
C TRP A 93 -11.57 12.66 -1.00
N LEU A 94 -11.92 12.25 -2.22
CA LEU A 94 -13.25 12.51 -2.78
C LEU A 94 -14.38 11.96 -1.90
N LEU A 95 -14.17 10.83 -1.23
CA LEU A 95 -15.16 10.27 -0.30
C LEU A 95 -15.26 11.10 0.98
N ALA A 96 -14.14 11.50 1.57
CA ALA A 96 -14.08 12.34 2.76
C ALA A 96 -14.70 13.72 2.51
N GLU A 97 -14.42 14.34 1.36
CA GLU A 97 -15.02 15.62 0.95
C GLU A 97 -16.54 15.55 0.79
N ARG A 98 -17.06 14.40 0.33
CA ARG A 98 -18.50 14.17 0.18
C ARG A 98 -19.22 13.90 1.49
N ASN A 99 -18.51 13.48 2.54
CA ASN A 99 -19.06 13.14 3.85
C ASN A 99 -18.19 13.81 4.94
N PRO A 100 -18.21 15.15 5.04
CA PRO A 100 -17.30 15.89 5.91
C PRO A 100 -17.46 15.59 7.41
N GLU A 101 -18.60 15.06 7.82
CA GLU A 101 -18.87 14.58 9.19
C GLU A 101 -18.23 13.22 9.50
N ASP A 102 -17.85 12.45 8.49
CA ASP A 102 -17.20 11.14 8.64
C ASP A 102 -15.69 11.32 8.90
N LEU A 103 -15.34 11.45 10.17
CA LEU A 103 -13.95 11.56 10.62
C LEU A 103 -13.11 10.32 10.29
N ASP A 104 -13.73 9.14 10.14
CA ASP A 104 -13.01 7.93 9.77
C ASP A 104 -12.63 7.96 8.28
N ALA A 105 -13.52 8.45 7.41
CA ALA A 105 -13.20 8.67 6.00
C ALA A 105 -12.04 9.66 5.81
N ALA A 106 -12.02 10.77 6.56
CA ALA A 106 -10.92 11.74 6.52
C ALA A 106 -9.58 11.12 6.97
N ARG A 107 -9.56 10.41 8.11
CA ARG A 107 -8.36 9.72 8.61
C ARG A 107 -7.86 8.66 7.63
N PHE A 108 -8.77 7.92 7.00
CA PHE A 108 -8.41 6.95 5.98
C PHE A 108 -7.79 7.63 4.76
N ALA A 109 -8.34 8.75 4.29
CA ALA A 109 -7.78 9.50 3.17
C ALA A 109 -6.35 10.00 3.47
N GLU A 110 -6.12 10.55 4.66
CA GLU A 110 -4.79 10.94 5.13
C GLU A 110 -3.82 9.75 5.18
N ALA A 111 -4.26 8.60 5.70
CA ALA A 111 -3.43 7.41 5.79
C ALA A 111 -3.06 6.86 4.40
N VAL A 112 -3.99 6.83 3.45
CA VAL A 112 -3.70 6.39 2.07
C VAL A 112 -2.78 7.38 1.36
N ALA A 113 -2.94 8.69 1.59
CA ALA A 113 -2.00 9.68 1.08
C ALA A 113 -0.58 9.50 1.67
N ALA A 114 -0.47 9.13 2.95
CA ALA A 114 0.81 8.79 3.57
C ALA A 114 1.42 7.51 2.96
N LEU A 115 0.62 6.48 2.70
CA LEU A 115 1.06 5.29 1.96
C LEU A 115 1.61 5.66 0.58
N ALA A 116 0.90 6.50 -0.18
CA ALA A 116 1.31 6.97 -1.48
C ALA A 116 2.61 7.79 -1.42
N TRP A 117 2.79 8.61 -0.37
CA TRP A 117 4.04 9.32 -0.12
C TRP A 117 5.21 8.36 0.09
N HIS A 118 5.04 7.33 0.94
CA HIS A 118 6.08 6.33 1.19
C HIS A 118 6.43 5.48 -0.05
N ALA A 119 5.49 5.30 -0.98
CA ALA A 119 5.75 4.61 -2.23
C ALA A 119 6.61 5.41 -3.24
N ARG A 120 6.81 6.73 -3.03
CA ARG A 120 7.63 7.57 -3.91
C ARG A 120 9.09 7.11 -3.92
N PRO A 121 9.80 7.25 -5.05
CA PRO A 121 11.21 6.94 -5.10
C PRO A 121 12.02 7.89 -4.20
N ALA A 122 12.96 7.34 -3.45
CA ALA A 122 14.13 8.00 -2.89
C ALA A 122 15.35 7.32 -3.51
N ASP A 123 16.19 8.06 -4.22
CA ASP A 123 17.46 7.58 -4.81
C ASP A 123 17.42 6.15 -5.40
N HIS A 124 16.54 5.95 -6.37
CA HIS A 124 16.35 4.71 -7.16
C HIS A 124 15.61 3.54 -6.46
N ILE A 125 15.23 3.68 -5.19
CA ILE A 125 14.44 2.69 -4.42
C ILE A 125 13.15 3.37 -3.92
N SER A 126 12.06 2.64 -3.67
CA SER A 126 10.90 3.25 -3.00
C SER A 126 11.27 3.63 -1.56
N SER A 127 10.97 4.87 -1.13
CA SER A 127 11.37 5.40 0.19
C SER A 127 10.96 4.54 1.38
N ILE A 128 9.90 3.75 1.22
CA ILE A 128 9.45 2.75 2.19
C ILE A 128 10.48 1.64 2.46
N ILE A 129 11.22 1.19 1.45
CA ILE A 129 12.24 0.15 1.59
C ILE A 129 13.46 0.74 2.32
N ASP A 130 13.87 1.96 1.99
CA ASP A 130 14.96 2.64 2.68
C ASP A 130 14.64 2.89 4.15
N VAL A 131 13.45 3.43 4.45
CA VAL A 131 12.98 3.63 5.84
C VAL A 131 12.95 2.30 6.59
N ALA A 132 12.48 1.24 5.94
CA ALA A 132 12.37 -0.07 6.58
C ALA A 132 13.74 -0.75 6.79
N HIS A 133 14.70 -0.58 5.88
CA HIS A 133 16.10 -0.98 6.09
C HIS A 133 16.77 -0.21 7.23
N VAL A 134 16.60 1.11 7.28
CA VAL A 134 17.11 1.96 8.38
C VAL A 134 16.55 1.51 9.73
N ASN A 135 15.26 1.17 9.78
CA ASN A 135 14.61 0.70 11.01
C ASN A 135 15.07 -0.71 11.42
N ALA A 136 15.23 -1.63 10.47
CA ALA A 136 15.77 -2.95 10.74
C ALA A 136 17.21 -2.85 11.30
N ALA A 137 18.05 -2.01 10.70
CA ALA A 137 19.42 -1.75 11.16
C ALA A 137 19.45 -1.11 12.55
N ALA A 138 18.58 -0.12 12.82
CA ALA A 138 18.50 0.53 14.13
C ALA A 138 18.04 -0.41 15.26
N ARG A 139 17.21 -1.42 14.95
CA ARG A 139 16.79 -2.45 15.91
C ARG A 139 17.87 -3.51 16.13
N ALA A 140 18.57 -3.91 15.07
CA ALA A 140 19.70 -4.83 15.17
C ALA A 140 20.87 -4.25 16.00
N GLY A 141 21.15 -2.95 15.86
CA GLY A 141 22.16 -2.24 16.65
C GLY A 141 21.77 -1.93 18.11
N ARG A 142 20.53 -2.23 18.52
CA ARG A 142 20.03 -2.10 19.91
C ARG A 142 19.89 -3.44 20.63
N ALA A 143 20.28 -4.55 20.01
CA ALA A 143 20.34 -5.84 20.70
C ALA A 143 21.50 -5.79 21.74
N PRO A 144 21.24 -6.13 23.02
CA PRO A 144 22.26 -6.15 24.07
C PRO A 144 23.31 -7.25 23.86
#